data_AF-A0A965KHA0-F1
#
_entry.id   AF-A0A965KHA0-F1
#
_cell.length_a   1.000
_cell.length_b   1.000
_cell.length_c   1.000
_cell.angle_alpha   90.00
_cell.angle_beta   90.00
_cell.angle_gamma   90.00
#
_symmetry.space_group_name_H-M   'P 1'
#
loop_
_entity.id
_entity.type
_entity.pdbx_description
1 polymer ?
#
loop_
_entity_poly.entity_id
_entity_poly.type
_entity_poly.pdbx_seq_one_letter_code
_entity_poly.pdbx_strand_id
1 'polypeptide(L)'
;MKTYARTYWFTWAFLVVAAALTGVASLKDAFFGGLFAALLSALMTKVYERSGPRYAPLLGATAGTLWVVAMFFRIRLFGYPEDLEMAQWTLGTDISVHAAGFAGAALMTALLTRYEFPKALGGGLLLAAAMTLVPYGVIAWIDHRVAGPIELVVLVSAEVPADEGPVRRPGAVQASLTPEEILFLKERMLVVEGPGGTEAVDELGRRYWPLVRRRLVYPGNPGGPVRTVLMILPPGLATAETWSVPVQKDPKGLALVTLGARKDLKFSGGPISPAVRLDLALTVRSKDDVVAYQNLQVEAFRKSPVGDLYATVRTQGIAAAFPMTLADPKTPAKAEDKAKPRRPNFGNVPAAK
;
A
#
# COMPACT_ATOMS: atom_id res chain seq x y z
N MET A 1 -0.08 3.58 -44.58
CA MET A 1 -0.42 4.59 -43.55
C MET A 1 0.49 5.81 -43.71
N LYS A 2 -0.03 7.04 -43.56
CA LYS A 2 0.80 8.26 -43.50
C LYS A 2 1.69 8.23 -42.25
N THR A 3 2.93 8.75 -42.33
CA THR A 3 3.96 8.60 -41.28
C THR A 3 3.54 9.11 -39.90
N TYR A 4 2.75 10.19 -39.84
CA TYR A 4 2.18 10.74 -38.60
C TYR A 4 1.20 9.78 -37.91
N ALA A 5 0.30 9.16 -38.68
CA ALA A 5 -0.64 8.18 -38.14
C ALA A 5 0.11 6.95 -37.60
N ARG A 6 1.24 6.60 -38.21
CA ARG A 6 2.11 5.53 -37.75
C ARG A 6 2.76 5.88 -36.40
N THR A 7 3.43 7.03 -36.28
CA THR A 7 4.04 7.46 -35.00
C THR A 7 3.00 7.57 -33.89
N TYR A 8 1.79 8.06 -34.20
CA TYR A 8 0.65 8.08 -33.28
C TYR A 8 0.30 6.68 -32.77
N TRP A 9 -0.08 5.76 -33.66
CA TRP A 9 -0.55 4.43 -33.27
C TRP A 9 0.53 3.62 -32.54
N PHE A 10 1.81 3.77 -32.92
CA PHE A 10 2.90 3.06 -32.26
C PHE A 10 3.26 3.67 -30.90
N THR A 11 3.22 5.00 -30.74
CA THR A 11 3.40 5.60 -29.41
C THR A 11 2.30 5.13 -28.47
N TRP A 12 1.04 5.16 -28.95
CA TRP A 12 -0.09 4.65 -28.19
C TRP A 12 0.07 3.17 -27.82
N ALA A 13 0.41 2.32 -28.78
CA ALA A 13 0.62 0.90 -28.54
C ALA A 13 1.77 0.63 -27.56
N PHE A 14 2.88 1.36 -27.67
CA PHE A 14 4.01 1.23 -26.75
C PHE A 14 3.66 1.68 -25.33
N LEU A 15 2.85 2.73 -25.18
CA LEU A 15 2.36 3.17 -23.87
C LEU A 15 1.43 2.12 -23.25
N VAL A 16 0.50 1.55 -24.03
CA VAL A 16 -0.40 0.49 -23.55
C VAL A 16 0.39 -0.75 -23.13
N VAL A 17 1.37 -1.17 -23.92
CA VAL A 17 2.22 -2.32 -23.60
C VAL A 17 3.08 -2.04 -22.36
N ALA A 18 3.71 -0.86 -22.26
CA ALA A 18 4.51 -0.48 -21.10
C ALA A 18 3.68 -0.38 -19.82
N ALA A 19 2.44 0.11 -19.90
CA ALA A 19 1.53 0.13 -18.76
C ALA A 19 1.08 -1.27 -18.34
N ALA A 20 0.73 -2.14 -19.30
CA ALA A 20 0.36 -3.52 -19.04
C ALA A 20 1.50 -4.32 -18.38
N LEU A 21 2.74 -4.08 -18.81
CA LEU A 21 3.92 -4.76 -18.29
C LEU A 21 4.39 -4.26 -16.92
N THR A 22 4.06 -3.02 -16.55
CA THR A 22 4.43 -2.45 -15.25
C THR A 22 3.39 -2.74 -14.18
N GLY A 23 2.11 -2.94 -14.53
CA GLY A 23 1.04 -3.27 -13.58
C GLY A 23 0.71 -2.17 -12.57
N VAL A 24 1.29 -0.97 -12.73
CA VAL A 24 1.18 0.16 -11.79
C VAL A 24 0.04 1.12 -12.15
N ALA A 25 -0.35 1.17 -13.42
CA ALA A 25 -1.47 1.99 -13.89
C ALA A 25 -2.65 1.10 -14.32
N SER A 26 -3.89 1.57 -14.10
CA SER A 26 -5.04 0.86 -14.64
C SER A 26 -4.94 0.84 -16.16
N LEU A 27 -5.20 -0.33 -16.77
CA LEU A 27 -5.13 -0.50 -18.23
C LEU A 27 -6.05 0.51 -18.94
N LYS A 28 -7.16 0.87 -18.30
CA LYS A 28 -8.13 1.87 -18.76
C LYS A 28 -7.51 3.26 -18.81
N ASP A 29 -6.80 3.68 -17.76
CA ASP A 29 -6.20 5.02 -17.71
C ASP A 29 -5.02 5.14 -18.67
N ALA A 30 -4.21 4.09 -18.79
CA ALA A 30 -3.14 4.03 -19.77
C ALA A 30 -3.66 4.05 -21.22
N PHE A 31 -4.79 3.39 -21.48
CA PHE A 31 -5.43 3.34 -22.80
C PHE A 31 -5.92 4.73 -23.25
N PHE A 32 -6.64 5.46 -22.38
CA PHE A 32 -7.19 6.78 -22.72
C PHE A 32 -6.17 7.91 -22.58
N GLY A 33 -5.33 7.88 -21.55
CA GLY A 33 -4.23 8.85 -21.36
C GLY A 33 -3.18 8.74 -22.47
N GLY A 34 -2.85 7.51 -22.88
CA GLY A 34 -1.92 7.26 -23.99
C GLY A 34 -2.42 7.76 -25.34
N LEU A 35 -3.75 7.88 -25.53
CA LEU A 35 -4.35 8.36 -26.77
C LEU A 35 -4.01 9.83 -27.03
N PHE A 36 -4.09 10.65 -25.98
CA PHE A 36 -3.71 12.07 -26.05
C PHE A 36 -2.20 12.26 -26.09
N ALA A 37 -1.44 11.47 -25.33
CA ALA A 37 0.01 11.50 -25.35
C ALA A 37 0.57 11.18 -26.75
N ALA A 38 -0.04 10.22 -27.45
CA ALA A 38 0.36 9.84 -28.80
C ALA A 38 0.21 10.97 -29.83
N LEU A 39 -0.70 11.93 -29.63
CA LEU A 39 -0.81 13.12 -30.50
C LEU A 39 0.45 13.97 -30.42
N LEU A 40 0.99 14.18 -29.23
CA LEU A 40 2.24 14.93 -29.04
C LEU A 40 3.39 14.26 -29.79
N SER A 41 3.52 12.94 -29.67
CA SER A 41 4.55 12.18 -30.39
C SER A 41 4.39 12.28 -31.91
N ALA A 42 3.15 12.23 -32.41
CA ALA A 42 2.86 12.41 -33.83
C ALA A 42 3.23 13.82 -34.35
N LEU A 43 3.00 14.87 -33.56
CA LEU A 43 3.43 16.23 -33.92
C LEU A 43 4.96 16.34 -34.04
N MET A 44 5.70 15.48 -33.32
CA MET A 44 7.17 15.45 -33.35
C MET A 44 7.77 14.54 -34.43
N THR A 45 6.97 13.85 -35.25
CA THR A 45 7.45 12.89 -36.27
C THR A 45 8.59 13.43 -37.14
N LYS A 46 8.44 14.64 -37.71
CA LYS A 46 9.48 15.27 -38.54
C LYS A 46 10.76 15.58 -37.77
N VAL A 47 10.63 15.95 -36.49
CA VAL A 47 11.77 16.25 -35.62
C VAL A 47 12.54 14.96 -35.33
N TYR A 48 11.83 13.85 -35.07
CA TYR A 48 12.45 12.54 -34.87
C TYR A 48 13.20 12.07 -36.12
N GLU A 49 12.58 12.14 -37.30
CA GLU A 49 13.21 11.79 -38.57
C GLU A 49 14.50 12.60 -38.81
N ARG A 50 14.44 13.92 -38.60
CA ARG A 50 15.57 14.83 -38.83
C ARG A 50 16.70 14.65 -37.83
N SER A 51 16.36 14.40 -36.56
CA SER A 51 17.35 14.20 -35.49
C SER A 51 18.07 12.84 -35.59
N GLY A 52 17.47 11.88 -36.29
CA GLY A 52 18.03 10.56 -36.53
C GLY A 52 18.09 9.66 -35.28
N PRO A 53 18.48 8.38 -35.45
CA PRO A 53 18.37 7.37 -34.40
C PRO A 53 19.19 7.67 -33.13
N ARG A 54 20.21 8.51 -33.23
CA ARG A 54 21.08 8.87 -32.10
C ARG A 54 20.40 9.82 -31.10
N TYR A 55 19.56 10.74 -31.58
CA TYR A 55 18.99 11.81 -30.76
C TYR A 55 17.47 11.74 -30.65
N ALA A 56 16.78 11.13 -31.61
CA ALA A 56 15.33 10.95 -31.56
C ALA A 56 14.84 10.28 -30.26
N PRO A 57 15.51 9.22 -29.72
CA PRO A 57 15.07 8.61 -28.46
C PRO A 57 15.09 9.57 -27.28
N LEU A 58 16.11 10.43 -27.20
CA LEU A 58 16.24 11.43 -26.14
C LEU A 58 15.12 12.47 -26.24
N LEU A 59 14.86 12.98 -27.46
CA LEU A 59 13.77 13.93 -27.69
C LEU A 59 12.40 13.31 -27.35
N GLY A 60 12.19 12.04 -27.71
CA GLY A 60 11.01 11.28 -27.33
C GLY A 60 10.87 11.17 -25.81
N ALA A 61 11.93 10.74 -25.12
CA ALA A 61 11.93 10.62 -23.65
C ALA A 61 11.60 11.95 -22.96
N THR A 62 12.18 13.06 -23.43
CA THR A 62 11.88 14.40 -22.93
C THR A 62 10.43 14.79 -23.17
N ALA A 63 9.89 14.56 -24.37
CA ALA A 63 8.50 14.86 -24.69
C ALA A 63 7.52 14.05 -23.82
N GLY A 64 7.78 12.75 -23.63
CA GLY A 64 6.99 11.89 -22.74
C GLY A 64 7.04 12.36 -21.28
N THR A 65 8.21 12.77 -20.79
CA THR A 65 8.37 13.31 -19.43
C THR A 65 7.61 14.61 -19.25
N LEU A 66 7.76 15.56 -20.18
CA LEU A 66 7.08 16.86 -20.14
C LEU A 66 5.55 16.70 -20.20
N TRP A 67 5.06 15.71 -20.96
CA TRP A 67 3.64 15.38 -21.00
C TRP A 67 3.11 15.00 -19.61
N VAL A 68 3.80 14.11 -18.90
CA VAL A 68 3.39 13.67 -17.55
C VAL A 68 3.44 14.83 -16.57
N VAL A 69 4.49 15.66 -16.61
CA VAL A 69 4.60 16.85 -15.76
C VAL A 69 3.41 17.80 -16.03
N ALA A 70 3.06 18.04 -17.29
CA ALA A 70 1.92 18.87 -17.65
C ALA A 70 0.60 18.29 -17.12
N MET A 71 0.40 16.97 -17.22
CA MET A 71 -0.78 16.30 -16.66
C MET A 71 -0.83 16.36 -15.14
N PHE A 72 0.30 16.21 -14.45
CA PHE A 72 0.38 16.36 -13.01
C PHE A 72 -0.02 17.77 -12.56
N PHE A 73 0.48 18.82 -13.22
CA PHE A 73 0.06 20.19 -12.92
C PHE A 73 -1.41 20.45 -13.22
N ARG A 74 -1.96 19.82 -14.26
CA ARG A 74 -3.41 19.87 -14.53
C ARG A 74 -4.21 19.28 -13.37
N ILE A 75 -3.83 18.11 -12.86
CA ILE A 75 -4.50 17.46 -11.72
C ILE A 75 -4.35 18.33 -10.46
N ARG A 76 -3.16 18.89 -10.22
CA ARG A 76 -2.92 19.79 -9.09
C ARG A 76 -3.79 21.05 -9.12
N LEU A 77 -4.06 21.58 -10.31
CA LEU A 77 -4.84 22.82 -10.47
C LEU A 77 -6.35 22.58 -10.51
N PHE A 78 -6.81 21.43 -11.01
CA PHE A 78 -8.22 21.20 -11.33
C PHE A 78 -8.82 19.87 -10.81
N GLY A 79 -7.99 19.00 -10.23
CA GLY A 79 -8.39 17.68 -9.75
C GLY A 79 -8.88 17.68 -8.31
N TYR A 80 -9.47 16.56 -7.89
CA TYR A 80 -9.85 16.35 -6.50
C TYR A 80 -8.63 15.98 -5.65
N PRO A 81 -8.69 16.17 -4.31
CA PRO A 81 -7.58 15.80 -3.41
C PRO A 81 -7.13 14.34 -3.55
N GLU A 82 -8.08 13.42 -3.74
CA GLU A 82 -7.83 11.98 -3.91
C GLU A 82 -7.05 11.69 -5.22
N ASP A 83 -7.38 12.39 -6.30
CA ASP A 83 -6.67 12.28 -7.59
C ASP A 83 -5.24 12.82 -7.50
N LEU A 84 -5.05 13.90 -6.72
CA LEU A 84 -3.74 14.50 -6.50
C LEU A 84 -2.84 13.58 -5.67
N GLU A 85 -3.37 12.95 -4.62
CA GLU A 85 -2.65 11.95 -3.82
C GLU A 85 -2.23 10.76 -4.69
N MET A 86 -3.14 10.24 -5.52
CA MET A 86 -2.82 9.15 -6.45
C MET A 86 -1.79 9.57 -7.51
N ALA A 87 -1.90 10.78 -8.06
CA ALA A 87 -0.95 11.28 -9.05
C ALA A 87 0.44 11.54 -8.46
N GLN A 88 0.53 12.01 -7.22
CA GLN A 88 1.81 12.12 -6.49
C GLN A 88 2.43 10.74 -6.28
N TRP A 89 1.59 9.74 -6.03
CA TRP A 89 2.01 8.36 -5.82
C TRP A 89 2.57 7.71 -7.09
N THR A 90 1.92 7.88 -8.24
CA THR A 90 2.34 7.20 -9.49
C THR A 90 3.32 8.00 -10.35
N LEU A 91 3.63 9.26 -9.98
CA LEU A 91 4.36 10.21 -10.82
C LEU A 91 5.67 9.65 -11.41
N GLY A 92 6.51 9.01 -10.58
CA GLY A 92 7.78 8.44 -11.03
C GLY A 92 7.59 7.31 -12.05
N THR A 93 6.56 6.50 -11.85
CA THR A 93 6.21 5.41 -12.77
C THR A 93 5.65 5.96 -14.07
N ASP A 94 4.75 6.93 -14.00
CA ASP A 94 4.16 7.56 -15.16
C ASP A 94 5.22 8.25 -16.03
N ILE A 95 6.16 8.97 -15.42
CA ILE A 95 7.31 9.57 -16.13
C ILE A 95 8.10 8.50 -16.87
N SER A 96 8.46 7.40 -16.19
CA SER A 96 9.29 6.35 -16.78
C SER A 96 8.59 5.65 -17.95
N VAL A 97 7.31 5.31 -17.80
CA VAL A 97 6.50 4.65 -18.83
C VAL A 97 6.35 5.54 -20.05
N HIS A 98 6.04 6.83 -19.85
CA HIS A 98 5.87 7.76 -20.96
C HIS A 98 7.20 8.11 -21.63
N ALA A 99 8.27 8.27 -20.85
CA ALA A 99 9.61 8.47 -21.40
C ALA A 99 10.02 7.28 -22.29
N ALA A 100 9.81 6.04 -21.82
CA ALA A 100 10.13 4.84 -22.57
C ALA A 100 9.27 4.65 -23.82
N GLY A 101 7.95 4.84 -23.71
CA GLY A 101 7.02 4.71 -24.83
C GLY A 101 7.32 5.72 -25.94
N PHE A 102 7.59 6.98 -25.59
CA PHE A 102 7.96 8.00 -26.57
C PHE A 102 9.37 7.80 -27.13
N ALA A 103 10.35 7.39 -26.31
CA ALA A 103 11.70 7.09 -26.78
C ALA A 103 11.71 5.94 -27.81
N GLY A 104 10.97 4.86 -27.53
CA GLY A 104 10.79 3.75 -28.46
C GLY A 104 10.11 4.18 -29.77
N ALA A 105 9.04 4.97 -29.69
CA ALA A 105 8.33 5.46 -30.87
C ALA A 105 9.18 6.44 -31.70
N ALA A 106 9.96 7.30 -31.05
CA ALA A 106 10.88 8.21 -31.70
C ALA A 106 12.04 7.46 -32.38
N LEU A 107 12.61 6.44 -31.72
CA LEU A 107 13.62 5.57 -32.30
C LEU A 107 13.08 4.85 -33.54
N MET A 108 11.90 4.22 -33.42
CA MET A 108 11.25 3.55 -34.54
C MET A 108 11.05 4.51 -35.72
N THR A 109 10.52 5.70 -35.45
CA THR A 109 10.27 6.74 -36.46
C THR A 109 11.57 7.14 -37.16
N ALA A 110 12.66 7.34 -36.41
CA ALA A 110 13.96 7.67 -36.98
C ALA A 110 14.57 6.51 -37.78
N LEU A 111 14.45 5.27 -37.30
CA LEU A 111 14.98 4.08 -38.00
C LEU A 111 14.25 3.80 -39.32
N LEU A 112 12.96 4.14 -39.43
CA LEU A 112 12.18 3.99 -40.66
C LEU A 112 12.71 4.80 -41.84
N THR A 113 13.58 5.78 -41.60
CA THR A 113 14.28 6.51 -42.67
C THR A 113 15.43 5.72 -43.29
N ARG A 114 15.88 4.63 -42.66
CA ARG A 114 17.09 3.88 -43.02
C ARG A 114 16.88 2.36 -43.14
N TYR A 115 15.86 1.82 -42.48
CA TYR A 115 15.60 0.39 -42.39
C TYR A 115 14.15 0.06 -42.70
N GLU A 116 13.93 -1.19 -43.12
CA GLU A 116 12.60 -1.73 -43.30
C GLU A 116 11.82 -1.77 -41.97
N PHE A 117 10.50 -1.72 -42.12
CA PHE A 117 9.57 -1.60 -41.00
C PHE A 117 9.80 -2.62 -39.88
N PRO A 118 10.04 -3.93 -40.12
CA PRO A 118 10.25 -4.89 -39.04
C PRO A 118 11.47 -4.58 -38.17
N LYS A 119 12.58 -4.14 -38.79
CA LYS A 119 13.80 -3.78 -38.06
C LYS A 119 13.62 -2.51 -37.23
N ALA A 120 12.93 -1.51 -37.80
CA ALA A 120 12.65 -0.27 -37.10
C ALA A 120 11.67 -0.47 -35.93
N LEU A 121 10.63 -1.29 -36.14
CA LEU A 121 9.68 -1.69 -35.09
C LEU A 121 10.39 -2.45 -33.97
N GLY A 122 11.23 -3.42 -34.31
CA GLY A 122 12.02 -4.19 -33.35
C GLY A 122 12.94 -3.30 -32.51
N GLY A 123 13.63 -2.34 -33.13
CA GLY A 123 14.48 -1.38 -32.42
C GLY A 123 13.70 -0.51 -31.43
N GLY A 124 12.54 0.03 -31.85
CA GLY A 124 11.68 0.84 -30.97
C GLY A 124 11.11 0.04 -29.79
N LEU A 125 10.63 -1.18 -30.05
CA LEU A 125 10.12 -2.08 -29.01
C LEU A 125 11.20 -2.49 -28.01
N LEU A 126 12.38 -2.89 -28.49
CA LEU A 126 13.49 -3.28 -27.63
C LEU A 126 13.93 -2.13 -26.73
N LEU A 127 13.98 -0.91 -27.25
CA LEU A 127 14.31 0.26 -26.43
C LEU A 127 13.24 0.53 -25.38
N ALA A 128 11.96 0.56 -25.77
CA ALA A 128 10.87 0.80 -24.81
C ALA A 128 10.84 -0.26 -23.71
N ALA A 129 11.05 -1.54 -24.07
CA ALA A 129 11.14 -2.65 -23.12
C ALA A 129 12.38 -2.54 -22.20
N ALA A 130 13.55 -2.19 -22.75
CA ALA A 130 14.76 -2.00 -21.95
C ALA A 130 14.61 -0.85 -20.94
N MET A 131 13.88 0.20 -21.29
CA MET A 131 13.61 1.35 -20.41
C MET A 131 12.47 1.11 -19.41
N THR A 132 11.67 0.03 -19.56
CA THR A 132 10.53 -0.28 -18.68
C THR A 132 10.69 -1.64 -18.01
N LEU A 133 10.59 -2.73 -18.76
CA LEU A 133 10.61 -4.10 -18.25
C LEU A 133 11.86 -4.40 -17.41
N VAL A 134 13.04 -3.91 -17.81
CA VAL A 134 14.28 -4.19 -17.07
C VAL A 134 14.30 -3.45 -15.73
N PRO A 135 14.15 -2.11 -15.65
CA PRO A 135 14.08 -1.42 -14.37
C PRO A 135 12.92 -1.89 -13.48
N TYR A 136 11.70 -2.00 -14.03
CA TYR A 136 10.53 -2.40 -13.23
C TYR A 136 10.53 -3.87 -12.86
N GLY A 137 11.07 -4.76 -13.71
CA GLY A 137 11.28 -6.16 -13.36
C GLY A 137 12.33 -6.33 -12.25
N VAL A 138 13.41 -5.54 -12.28
CA VAL A 138 14.41 -5.52 -11.21
C VAL A 138 13.82 -4.92 -9.93
N ILE A 139 13.07 -3.82 -10.00
CA ILE A 139 12.38 -3.24 -8.84
C ILE A 139 11.38 -4.24 -8.28
N ALA A 140 10.52 -4.84 -9.10
CA ALA A 140 9.55 -5.84 -8.65
C ALA A 140 10.25 -7.06 -8.01
N TRP A 141 11.38 -7.50 -8.56
CA TRP A 141 12.16 -8.59 -7.99
C TRP A 141 12.79 -8.19 -6.64
N ILE A 142 13.40 -7.01 -6.55
CA ILE A 142 13.93 -6.45 -5.29
C ILE A 142 12.79 -6.33 -4.28
N ASP A 143 11.63 -5.83 -4.68
CA ASP A 143 10.50 -5.59 -3.80
C ASP A 143 9.92 -6.90 -3.29
N HIS A 144 9.77 -7.88 -4.18
CA HIS A 144 9.38 -9.24 -3.83
C HIS A 144 10.40 -9.91 -2.88
N ARG A 145 11.69 -9.64 -3.01
CA ARG A 145 12.74 -10.26 -2.19
C ARG A 145 13.11 -9.48 -0.92
N VAL A 146 12.81 -8.19 -0.85
CA VAL A 146 13.31 -7.28 0.19
C VAL A 146 12.17 -6.56 0.91
N ALA A 147 11.11 -6.13 0.21
CA ALA A 147 10.04 -5.28 0.72
C ALA A 147 8.65 -5.97 0.70
N GLY A 148 8.62 -7.31 0.74
CA GLY A 148 7.39 -8.09 0.75
C GLY A 148 6.42 -7.71 1.89
N PRO A 149 5.16 -8.15 1.81
CA PRO A 149 4.11 -7.78 2.75
C PRO A 149 4.48 -8.07 4.21
N ILE A 150 3.92 -7.26 5.11
CA ILE A 150 4.11 -7.45 6.55
C ILE A 150 2.79 -7.92 7.15
N GLU A 151 2.84 -9.01 7.90
CA GLU A 151 1.72 -9.46 8.72
C GLU A 151 1.92 -8.99 10.15
N LEU A 152 1.03 -8.12 10.61
CA LEU A 152 1.04 -7.60 11.97
C LEU A 152 0.05 -8.40 12.81
N VAL A 153 0.55 -9.04 13.87
CA VAL A 153 -0.28 -9.68 14.90
C VAL A 153 -0.11 -8.88 16.18
N VAL A 154 -1.18 -8.25 16.64
CA VAL A 154 -1.15 -7.41 17.84
C VAL A 154 -1.60 -8.24 19.03
N LEU A 155 -0.74 -8.33 20.04
CA LEU A 155 -1.00 -8.93 21.32
C LEU A 155 -1.23 -7.84 22.37
N VAL A 156 -2.28 -8.02 23.16
CA VAL A 156 -2.67 -7.07 24.21
C VAL A 156 -2.84 -7.77 25.53
N SER A 157 -2.54 -7.06 26.60
CA SER A 157 -2.84 -7.49 27.97
C SER A 157 -4.04 -6.72 28.51
N ALA A 158 -4.82 -7.39 29.34
CA ALA A 158 -5.96 -6.87 30.07
C ALA A 158 -5.97 -7.53 31.46
N GLU A 159 -6.47 -6.81 32.47
CA GLU A 159 -6.68 -7.38 33.80
C GLU A 159 -7.91 -8.30 33.76
N VAL A 160 -7.65 -9.60 33.71
CA VAL A 160 -8.67 -10.66 33.65
C VAL A 160 -8.32 -11.72 34.70
N PRO A 161 -9.31 -12.25 35.44
CA PRO A 161 -9.10 -13.40 36.33
C PRO A 161 -8.41 -14.58 35.64
N ALA A 162 -7.68 -15.39 36.40
CA ALA A 162 -6.87 -16.48 35.84
C ALA A 162 -7.71 -17.57 35.13
N ASP A 163 -8.94 -17.76 35.58
CA ASP A 163 -9.93 -18.71 35.07
C ASP A 163 -10.77 -18.15 33.90
N GLU A 164 -10.63 -16.87 33.58
CA GLU A 164 -11.36 -16.21 32.51
C GLU A 164 -10.47 -15.81 31.32
N GLY A 165 -11.13 -15.66 30.17
CA GLY A 165 -10.55 -15.17 28.93
C GLY A 165 -11.04 -13.76 28.62
N PRO A 166 -10.36 -13.04 27.71
CA PRO A 166 -10.69 -11.66 27.43
C PRO A 166 -12.01 -11.54 26.66
N VAL A 167 -12.91 -10.65 27.09
CA VAL A 167 -14.25 -10.47 26.50
C VAL A 167 -14.16 -9.75 25.15
N ARG A 168 -14.56 -10.40 24.05
CA ARG A 168 -14.54 -9.78 22.72
C ARG A 168 -15.85 -9.06 22.41
N ARG A 169 -15.78 -7.96 21.65
CA ARG A 169 -16.97 -7.29 21.10
C ARG A 169 -17.75 -8.26 20.20
N PRO A 170 -19.10 -8.25 20.25
CA PRO A 170 -19.91 -9.03 19.33
C PRO A 170 -19.52 -8.77 17.87
N GLY A 171 -19.26 -9.83 17.10
CA GLY A 171 -18.83 -9.74 15.70
C GLY A 171 -17.34 -9.51 15.48
N ALA A 172 -16.52 -9.39 16.53
CA ALA A 172 -15.07 -9.32 16.39
C ALA A 172 -14.48 -10.68 15.97
N VAL A 173 -13.71 -10.70 14.89
CA VAL A 173 -12.99 -11.90 14.44
C VAL A 173 -11.83 -12.17 15.40
N GLN A 174 -11.77 -13.40 15.93
CA GLN A 174 -10.65 -13.83 16.76
C GLN A 174 -9.39 -14.00 15.90
N ALA A 175 -8.35 -13.24 16.22
CA ALA A 175 -7.02 -13.53 15.73
C ALA A 175 -6.47 -14.76 16.47
N SER A 176 -5.89 -15.70 15.72
CA SER A 176 -5.18 -16.87 16.25
C SER A 176 -3.68 -16.72 15.99
N LEU A 177 -2.85 -17.53 16.66
CA LEU A 177 -1.43 -17.65 16.36
C LEU A 177 -1.21 -18.89 15.48
N THR A 178 -0.26 -18.84 14.55
CA THR A 178 0.15 -20.02 13.76
C THR A 178 1.08 -20.92 14.58
N PRO A 179 1.25 -22.20 14.22
CA PRO A 179 2.19 -23.08 14.91
C PRO A 179 3.63 -22.54 14.95
N GLU A 180 4.07 -21.88 13.87
CA GLU A 180 5.40 -21.25 13.78
C GLU A 180 5.53 -20.07 14.75
N GLU A 181 4.48 -19.24 14.87
CA GLU A 181 4.44 -18.12 15.81
C GLU A 181 4.44 -18.60 17.26
N ILE A 182 3.72 -19.68 17.56
CA ILE A 182 3.69 -20.30 18.89
C ILE A 182 5.08 -20.82 19.26
N LEU A 183 5.74 -21.53 18.34
CA LEU A 183 7.10 -22.03 18.56
C LEU A 183 8.08 -20.87 18.80
N PHE A 184 8.01 -19.84 17.97
CA PHE A 184 8.84 -18.65 18.09
C PHE A 184 8.62 -17.88 19.41
N LEU A 185 7.38 -17.79 19.88
CA LEU A 185 7.03 -17.20 21.17
C LEU A 185 7.54 -18.05 22.34
N LYS A 186 7.45 -19.39 22.28
CA LYS A 186 7.93 -20.30 23.33
C LYS A 186 9.43 -20.17 23.61
N GLU A 187 10.20 -19.75 22.62
CA GLU A 187 11.64 -19.45 22.79
C GLU A 187 11.90 -18.15 23.58
N ARG A 188 10.90 -17.29 23.75
CA ARG A 188 11.03 -15.91 24.27
C ARG A 188 10.16 -15.61 25.47
N MET A 189 9.04 -16.32 25.60
CA MET A 189 8.01 -16.13 26.61
C MET A 189 7.38 -17.49 26.95
N LEU A 190 6.72 -17.55 28.10
CA LEU A 190 5.88 -18.71 28.41
C LEU A 190 4.62 -18.65 27.53
N VAL A 191 4.26 -19.76 26.88
CA VAL A 191 3.04 -19.84 26.06
C VAL A 191 2.18 -20.99 26.58
N VAL A 192 0.93 -20.67 26.91
CA VAL A 192 -0.04 -21.59 27.52
C VAL A 192 -1.33 -21.64 26.70
N GLU A 193 -2.07 -22.73 26.83
CA GLU A 193 -3.47 -22.79 26.39
C GLU A 193 -4.37 -22.46 27.58
N GLY A 194 -5.06 -21.33 27.49
CA GLY A 194 -5.93 -20.83 28.54
C GLY A 194 -7.38 -20.66 28.07
N PRO A 195 -8.26 -20.14 28.95
CA PRO A 195 -9.66 -19.88 28.64
C PRO A 195 -9.87 -18.96 27.41
N GLY A 196 -8.88 -18.10 27.11
CA GLY A 196 -8.89 -17.21 25.93
C GLY A 196 -8.30 -17.81 24.65
N GLY A 197 -7.89 -19.08 24.67
CA GLY A 197 -7.08 -19.74 23.63
C GLY A 197 -5.59 -19.68 23.94
N THR A 198 -4.73 -19.67 22.92
CA THR A 198 -3.28 -19.58 23.11
C THR A 198 -2.86 -18.20 23.63
N GLU A 199 -2.15 -18.19 24.75
CA GLU A 199 -1.79 -16.98 25.50
C GLU A 199 -0.28 -16.93 25.73
N ALA A 200 0.33 -15.76 25.56
CA ALA A 200 1.72 -15.53 25.94
C ALA A 200 1.76 -14.88 27.33
N VAL A 201 2.68 -15.31 28.17
CA VAL A 201 2.83 -14.84 29.56
C VAL A 201 4.23 -14.26 29.73
N ASP A 202 4.30 -13.01 30.20
CA ASP A 202 5.59 -12.36 30.49
C ASP A 202 6.18 -12.78 31.83
N GLU A 203 7.41 -12.32 32.11
CA GLU A 203 8.13 -12.61 33.35
C GLU A 203 7.41 -12.11 34.61
N LEU A 204 6.46 -11.17 34.47
CA LEU A 204 5.64 -10.62 35.54
C LEU A 204 4.29 -11.35 35.68
N GLY A 205 4.10 -12.44 34.93
CA GLY A 205 2.86 -13.23 34.95
C GLY A 205 1.70 -12.58 34.19
N ARG A 206 1.93 -11.50 33.43
CA ARG A 206 0.88 -10.85 32.65
C ARG A 206 0.60 -11.65 31.39
N ARG A 207 -0.69 -11.87 31.15
CA ARG A 207 -1.19 -12.63 30.01
C ARG A 207 -1.44 -11.70 28.83
N TYR A 208 -1.10 -12.17 27.63
CA TYR A 208 -1.25 -11.47 26.37
C TYR A 208 -1.96 -12.36 25.36
N TRP A 209 -2.96 -11.78 24.69
CA TRP A 209 -3.77 -12.49 23.70
C TRP A 209 -3.70 -11.82 22.34
N PRO A 210 -3.78 -12.60 21.25
CA PRO A 210 -3.93 -12.05 19.91
C PRO A 210 -5.28 -11.31 19.78
N LEU A 211 -5.18 -9.99 19.61
CA LEU A 211 -6.30 -9.10 19.39
C LEU A 211 -6.70 -9.08 17.92
N VAL A 212 -5.72 -8.78 17.05
CA VAL A 212 -5.95 -8.53 15.63
C VAL A 212 -4.76 -9.03 14.82
N ARG A 213 -5.07 -9.57 13.64
CA ARG A 213 -4.13 -9.96 12.62
C ARG A 213 -4.43 -9.14 11.37
N ARG A 214 -3.44 -8.43 10.84
CA ARG A 214 -3.62 -7.58 9.65
C ARG A 214 -2.43 -7.68 8.72
N ARG A 215 -2.71 -7.99 7.46
CA ARG A 215 -1.71 -7.94 6.39
C ARG A 215 -1.59 -6.52 5.87
N LEU A 216 -0.42 -5.94 6.05
CA LEU A 216 0.00 -4.65 5.49
C LEU A 216 0.62 -4.93 4.12
N VAL A 217 -0.07 -4.49 3.08
CA VAL A 217 0.32 -4.69 1.69
C VAL A 217 0.67 -3.34 1.09
N TYR A 218 1.83 -3.27 0.41
CA TYR A 218 2.24 -2.06 -0.30
C TYR A 218 1.37 -1.87 -1.56
N PRO A 219 0.82 -0.67 -1.80
CA PRO A 219 0.14 -0.37 -3.06
C PRO A 219 1.10 -0.57 -4.24
N GLY A 220 0.70 -1.34 -5.25
CA GLY A 220 1.55 -1.66 -6.41
C GLY A 220 2.39 -2.94 -6.29
N ASN A 221 2.46 -3.58 -5.11
CA ASN A 221 3.03 -4.91 -4.96
C ASN A 221 2.24 -5.78 -3.95
N PRO A 222 1.19 -6.48 -4.41
CA PRO A 222 0.37 -7.32 -3.55
C PRO A 222 1.03 -8.65 -3.15
N GLY A 223 2.15 -9.01 -3.76
CA GLY A 223 2.75 -10.34 -3.68
C GLY A 223 4.10 -10.39 -2.97
N GLY A 224 4.50 -11.58 -2.55
CA GLY A 224 5.79 -11.80 -1.90
C GLY A 224 5.71 -12.74 -0.70
N PRO A 225 6.87 -13.24 -0.23
CA PRO A 225 7.00 -13.81 1.10
C PRO A 225 6.51 -12.79 2.14
N VAL A 226 5.77 -13.29 3.11
CA VAL A 226 5.17 -12.49 4.18
C VAL A 226 6.04 -12.67 5.41
N ARG A 227 6.46 -11.54 5.98
CA ARG A 227 7.18 -11.49 7.25
C ARG A 227 6.22 -11.05 8.35
N THR A 228 6.29 -11.69 9.50
CA THR A 228 5.33 -11.47 10.59
C THR A 228 5.99 -10.68 11.70
N VAL A 229 5.29 -9.65 12.18
CA VAL A 229 5.63 -8.92 13.40
C VAL A 229 4.56 -9.23 14.45
N LEU A 230 4.96 -9.99 15.47
CA LEU A 230 4.21 -10.17 16.71
C LEU A 230 4.49 -8.94 17.57
N MET A 231 3.46 -8.14 17.86
CA MET A 231 3.63 -6.88 18.56
C MET A 231 2.86 -6.88 19.88
N ILE A 232 3.58 -6.71 20.99
CA ILE A 232 3.02 -6.60 22.33
C ILE A 232 2.85 -5.11 22.67
N LEU A 233 1.60 -4.70 22.92
CA LEU A 233 1.29 -3.35 23.39
C LEU A 233 1.66 -3.17 24.88
N PRO A 234 2.09 -1.97 25.31
CA PRO A 234 2.47 -1.73 26.69
C PRO A 234 1.22 -1.71 27.58
N PRO A 235 1.16 -2.50 28.67
CA PRO A 235 0.04 -2.43 29.61
C PRO A 235 -0.03 -1.06 30.29
N GLY A 236 -1.24 -0.55 30.52
CA GLY A 236 -1.47 0.67 31.30
C GLY A 236 -1.04 1.98 30.63
N LEU A 237 -0.96 2.03 29.30
CA LEU A 237 -0.58 3.24 28.56
C LEU A 237 -1.60 4.38 28.74
N ALA A 238 -1.28 5.40 29.54
CA ALA A 238 -2.24 6.48 29.85
C ALA A 238 -2.32 7.58 28.77
N THR A 239 -1.29 7.74 27.93
CA THR A 239 -1.19 8.80 26.93
C THR A 239 -0.98 8.25 25.53
N ALA A 240 -1.46 8.98 24.52
CA ALA A 240 -1.17 8.63 23.13
C ALA A 240 0.34 8.66 22.89
N GLU A 241 0.87 7.65 22.20
CA GLU A 241 2.29 7.51 21.92
C GLU A 241 2.52 7.00 20.49
N THR A 242 3.74 7.27 20.00
CA THR A 242 4.19 6.87 18.67
C THR A 242 5.53 6.16 18.74
N TRP A 243 5.69 5.06 18.00
CA TRP A 243 6.94 4.29 17.93
C TRP A 243 7.37 4.06 16.48
N SER A 244 8.67 4.03 16.25
CA SER A 244 9.27 3.50 15.03
C SER A 244 9.67 2.04 15.29
N VAL A 245 8.87 1.12 14.78
CA VAL A 245 8.98 -0.31 14.99
C VAL A 245 9.87 -0.94 13.91
N PRO A 246 10.98 -1.59 14.29
CA PRO A 246 11.83 -2.32 13.35
C PRO A 246 11.16 -3.59 12.86
N VAL A 247 11.54 -4.00 11.64
CA VAL A 247 11.04 -5.23 10.99
C VAL A 247 12.24 -6.15 10.72
N GLN A 248 12.04 -7.47 10.75
CA GLN A 248 13.10 -8.41 10.44
C GLN A 248 13.58 -8.33 8.99
N LYS A 249 14.89 -8.51 8.79
CA LYS A 249 15.54 -8.54 7.47
C LYS A 249 15.03 -9.70 6.60
N ASP A 250 14.85 -10.89 7.18
CA ASP A 250 14.35 -12.06 6.47
C ASP A 250 12.92 -11.82 5.93
N PRO A 251 12.66 -12.02 4.62
CA PRO A 251 11.33 -11.92 4.01
C PRO A 251 10.26 -12.88 4.53
N LYS A 252 10.65 -13.98 5.17
CA LYS A 252 9.72 -14.92 5.83
C LYS A 252 9.88 -14.94 7.34
N GLY A 253 10.61 -13.96 7.87
CA GLY A 253 11.00 -13.94 9.25
C GLY A 253 9.84 -13.63 10.22
N LEU A 254 9.96 -14.16 11.43
CA LEU A 254 9.15 -13.79 12.59
C LEU A 254 9.93 -12.85 13.52
N ALA A 255 9.33 -11.71 13.85
CA ALA A 255 9.84 -10.79 14.86
C ALA A 255 8.84 -10.62 16.01
N LEU A 256 9.37 -10.49 17.22
CA LEU A 256 8.67 -10.03 18.41
C LEU A 256 9.10 -8.59 18.71
N VAL A 257 8.12 -7.70 18.83
CA VAL A 257 8.31 -6.32 19.25
C VAL A 257 7.52 -6.12 20.53
N THR A 258 8.21 -5.76 21.61
CA THR A 258 7.58 -5.35 22.87
C THR A 258 7.71 -3.85 23.01
N LEU A 259 6.58 -3.16 22.98
CA LEU A 259 6.51 -1.73 23.21
C LEU A 259 6.53 -1.45 24.71
N GLY A 260 7.38 -0.53 25.13
CA GLY A 260 7.42 -0.01 26.49
C GLY A 260 6.76 1.37 26.59
N ALA A 261 6.60 1.84 27.83
CA ALA A 261 6.17 3.20 28.08
C ALA A 261 7.25 4.21 27.63
N ARG A 262 6.85 5.40 27.18
CA ARG A 262 7.75 6.50 26.77
C ARG A 262 8.64 6.16 25.58
N LYS A 263 8.08 5.56 24.53
CA LYS A 263 8.78 5.21 23.27
C LYS A 263 9.86 4.13 23.38
N ASP A 264 9.97 3.44 24.52
CA ASP A 264 10.89 2.30 24.63
C ASP A 264 10.40 1.13 23.76
N LEU A 265 11.34 0.37 23.20
CA LEU A 265 11.06 -0.73 22.30
C LEU A 265 12.12 -1.82 22.43
N LYS A 266 11.66 -3.06 22.64
CA LYS A 266 12.48 -4.26 22.55
C LYS A 266 12.15 -5.03 21.28
N PHE A 267 13.18 -5.37 20.52
CA PHE A 267 13.06 -6.15 19.28
C PHE A 267 13.77 -7.49 19.44
N SER A 268 13.12 -8.57 19.02
CA SER A 268 13.68 -9.92 18.94
C SER A 268 13.24 -10.58 17.64
N GLY A 269 14.10 -11.35 17.00
CA GLY A 269 13.84 -11.91 15.66
C GLY A 269 15.04 -11.90 14.72
N GLY A 270 16.21 -11.43 15.18
CA GLY A 270 17.45 -11.47 14.41
C GLY A 270 17.83 -10.11 13.81
N PRO A 271 18.49 -10.05 12.64
CA PRO A 271 18.91 -8.80 12.04
C PRO A 271 17.72 -7.93 11.60
N ILE A 272 17.78 -6.63 11.91
CA ILE A 272 16.79 -5.63 11.51
C ILE A 272 16.93 -5.30 10.02
N SER A 273 15.80 -5.13 9.35
CA SER A 273 15.74 -4.70 7.95
C SER A 273 16.19 -3.25 7.83
N PRO A 274 17.20 -2.94 6.98
CA PRO A 274 17.55 -1.56 6.68
C PRO A 274 16.55 -0.91 5.71
N ALA A 275 15.70 -1.71 5.07
CA ALA A 275 14.85 -1.29 3.96
C ALA A 275 13.39 -1.04 4.37
N VAL A 276 12.95 -1.54 5.53
CA VAL A 276 11.56 -1.42 5.97
C VAL A 276 11.49 -1.11 7.46
N ARG A 277 10.65 -0.13 7.82
CA ARG A 277 10.23 0.18 9.19
C ARG A 277 8.71 0.32 9.24
N LEU A 278 8.12 0.21 10.42
CA LEU A 278 6.73 0.57 10.66
C LEU A 278 6.72 1.77 11.60
N ASP A 279 5.97 2.84 11.32
CA ASP A 279 5.65 3.82 12.34
C ASP A 279 4.24 3.58 12.85
N LEU A 280 4.09 3.69 14.16
CA LEU A 280 2.92 3.26 14.88
C LEU A 280 2.44 4.40 15.74
N ALA A 281 1.15 4.69 15.70
CA ALA A 281 0.52 5.68 16.57
C ALA A 281 -0.65 5.04 17.30
N LEU A 282 -0.57 5.03 18.62
CA LEU A 282 -1.60 4.48 19.49
C LEU A 282 -2.28 5.62 20.24
N THR A 283 -3.59 5.68 20.13
CA THR A 283 -4.42 6.62 20.88
C THR A 283 -5.17 5.87 21.97
N VAL A 284 -5.25 6.50 23.14
CA VAL A 284 -5.80 5.89 24.35
C VAL A 284 -6.76 6.87 25.00
N ARG A 285 -7.85 6.35 25.57
CA ARG A 285 -8.73 7.11 26.45
C ARG A 285 -8.54 6.61 27.86
N SER A 286 -8.17 7.51 28.75
CA SER A 286 -8.26 7.31 30.18
C SER A 286 -9.58 7.93 30.65
N LYS A 287 -10.47 7.13 31.23
CA LYS A 287 -11.64 7.61 31.97
C LYS A 287 -11.81 6.75 33.20
N ASP A 288 -11.93 7.38 34.38
CA ASP A 288 -12.16 6.70 35.66
C ASP A 288 -11.11 5.60 35.95
N ASP A 289 -9.82 5.91 35.75
CA ASP A 289 -8.66 4.98 35.85
C ASP A 289 -8.68 3.76 34.92
N VAL A 290 -9.67 3.65 34.03
CA VAL A 290 -9.72 2.64 32.98
C VAL A 290 -9.04 3.17 31.71
N VAL A 291 -7.93 2.55 31.38
CA VAL A 291 -7.18 2.80 30.14
C VAL A 291 -7.76 1.93 29.03
N ALA A 292 -8.35 2.54 28.00
CA ALA A 292 -8.88 1.80 26.84
C ALA A 292 -8.21 2.26 25.53
N TYR A 293 -7.56 1.33 24.82
CA TYR A 293 -7.04 1.60 23.48
C TYR A 293 -8.19 2.03 22.57
N GLN A 294 -8.06 3.18 21.91
CA GLN A 294 -9.12 3.69 21.04
C GLN A 294 -8.86 3.37 19.58
N ASN A 295 -7.65 3.66 19.13
CA ASN A 295 -7.26 3.51 17.74
C ASN A 295 -5.76 3.29 17.65
N LEU A 296 -5.39 2.25 16.91
CA LEU A 296 -4.03 1.92 16.52
C LEU A 296 -3.87 2.19 15.03
N GLN A 297 -3.01 3.14 14.68
CA GLN A 297 -2.60 3.45 13.32
C GLN A 297 -1.21 2.87 13.07
N VAL A 298 -1.03 2.20 11.94
CA VAL A 298 0.24 1.61 11.55
C VAL A 298 0.54 1.99 10.11
N GLU A 299 1.70 2.59 9.92
CA GLU A 299 2.21 3.04 8.63
C GLU A 299 3.49 2.26 8.31
N ALA A 300 3.59 1.71 7.10
CA ALA A 300 4.76 0.95 6.67
C ALA A 300 5.63 1.81 5.74
N PHE A 301 6.90 1.96 6.10
CA PHE A 301 7.85 2.84 5.45
C PHE A 301 8.97 2.02 4.82
N ARG A 302 9.29 2.33 3.56
CA ARG A 302 10.44 1.77 2.86
C ARG A 302 11.58 2.78 2.79
N LYS A 303 12.73 2.41 3.34
CA LYS A 303 13.94 3.23 3.27
C LYS A 303 14.69 2.93 1.96
N SER A 304 14.82 3.92 1.09
CA SER A 304 15.61 3.84 -0.15
C SER A 304 16.95 4.57 0.03
N PRO A 305 18.00 4.18 -0.71
CA PRO A 305 19.28 4.90 -0.71
C PRO A 305 19.19 6.36 -1.20
N VAL A 306 18.09 6.75 -1.86
CA VAL A 306 17.84 8.13 -2.32
C VAL A 306 16.94 8.90 -1.34
N GLY A 307 16.64 8.31 -0.19
CA GLY A 307 15.76 8.86 0.83
C GLY A 307 14.48 8.04 1.02
N ASP A 308 13.54 8.69 1.65
CA ASP A 308 12.32 8.16 2.22
C ASP A 308 11.22 8.17 1.13
N LEU A 309 11.07 7.09 0.34
CA LEU A 309 10.06 6.95 -0.73
C LEU A 309 8.78 6.34 -0.14
N TYR A 310 7.73 7.13 0.09
CA TYR A 310 6.65 6.71 0.99
C TYR A 310 5.22 6.76 0.45
N ALA A 311 4.50 5.68 0.78
CA ALA A 311 3.05 5.62 0.91
C ALA A 311 2.69 5.76 2.38
N THR A 312 1.77 6.67 2.70
CA THR A 312 1.06 6.68 3.98
C THR A 312 -0.07 5.64 3.91
N VAL A 313 0.13 4.44 4.45
CA VAL A 313 -0.98 3.48 4.59
C VAL A 313 -1.78 3.85 5.84
N ARG A 314 -2.79 4.72 5.68
CA ARG A 314 -3.71 5.03 6.78
C ARG A 314 -4.57 3.82 7.10
N THR A 315 -4.19 3.03 8.10
CA THR A 315 -5.12 2.07 8.70
C THR A 315 -6.10 2.85 9.58
N GLN A 316 -7.30 3.12 9.07
CA GLN A 316 -8.39 3.57 9.93
C GLN A 316 -8.72 2.47 10.95
N GLY A 317 -8.59 2.80 12.24
CA GLY A 317 -9.41 2.27 13.32
C GLY A 317 -9.33 0.78 13.57
N ILE A 318 -8.25 0.29 14.18
CA ILE A 318 -8.40 -0.92 15.00
C ILE A 318 -9.08 -0.46 16.29
N ALA A 319 -10.42 -0.44 16.28
CA ALA A 319 -11.19 -0.26 17.50
C ALA A 319 -10.86 -1.43 18.44
N ALA A 320 -10.45 -1.16 19.68
CA ALA A 320 -10.14 -2.21 20.65
C ALA A 320 -11.31 -3.18 20.75
N ALA A 321 -11.09 -4.43 20.36
CA ALA A 321 -12.12 -5.46 20.43
C ALA A 321 -12.43 -5.90 21.87
N PHE A 322 -11.70 -5.41 22.87
CA PHE A 322 -11.95 -5.72 24.28
C PHE A 322 -12.55 -4.50 24.99
N PRO A 323 -13.73 -4.61 25.63
CA PRO A 323 -14.04 -3.74 26.76
C PRO A 323 -13.07 -4.12 27.87
N MET A 324 -12.23 -3.18 28.30
CA MET A 324 -11.26 -3.39 29.40
C MET A 324 -11.94 -3.41 30.79
N THR A 325 -13.26 -3.65 30.82
CA THR A 325 -14.08 -3.88 32.01
C THR A 325 -15.12 -4.93 31.66
N LEU A 326 -15.19 -6.01 32.44
CA LEU A 326 -16.43 -6.76 32.66
C LEU A 326 -17.40 -5.81 33.35
N ALA A 327 -18.02 -4.90 32.59
CA ALA A 327 -19.25 -4.29 33.04
C ALA A 327 -20.35 -5.30 32.70
N ASP A 328 -21.08 -5.74 33.72
CA ASP A 328 -22.33 -6.50 33.55
C ASP A 328 -23.12 -5.92 32.37
N PRO A 329 -23.69 -6.76 31.48
CA PRO A 329 -24.52 -6.26 30.41
C PRO A 329 -25.66 -5.47 31.05
N LYS A 330 -25.64 -4.14 30.92
CA LYS A 330 -26.80 -3.32 31.21
C LYS A 330 -27.96 -3.94 30.46
N THR A 331 -28.98 -4.30 31.24
CA THR A 331 -30.21 -4.94 30.78
C THR A 331 -30.66 -4.26 29.50
N PRO A 332 -30.87 -4.99 28.40
CA PRO A 332 -31.29 -4.36 27.15
C PRO A 332 -32.56 -3.56 27.42
N ALA A 333 -32.54 -2.28 27.07
CA ALA A 333 -33.74 -1.46 27.08
C ALA A 333 -34.80 -2.19 26.27
N LYS A 334 -35.97 -2.41 26.89
CA LYS A 334 -37.11 -3.12 26.31
C LYS A 334 -37.28 -2.75 24.84
N ALA A 335 -37.37 -3.77 24.00
CA ALA A 335 -37.81 -3.63 22.63
C ALA A 335 -39.19 -2.97 22.60
N GLU A 336 -39.28 -1.75 22.07
CA GLU A 336 -40.54 -1.19 21.61
C GLU A 336 -40.73 -1.51 20.13
N ASP A 337 -41.57 -2.53 19.95
CA ASP A 337 -42.50 -2.82 18.87
C ASP A 337 -42.47 -1.99 17.56
N LYS A 338 -42.33 -2.78 16.47
CA LYS A 338 -43.05 -2.69 15.19
C LYS A 338 -42.72 -1.52 14.25
N ALA A 339 -41.96 -1.90 13.22
CA ALA A 339 -41.87 -1.26 11.92
C ALA A 339 -43.24 -0.84 11.35
N LYS A 340 -43.32 0.38 10.81
CA LYS A 340 -44.23 0.73 9.71
C LYS A 340 -43.41 0.93 8.42
N PRO A 341 -43.80 0.31 7.30
CA PRO A 341 -43.07 0.43 6.04
C PRO A 341 -43.30 1.82 5.43
N ARG A 342 -42.22 2.56 5.14
CA ARG A 342 -42.29 3.82 4.38
C ARG A 342 -42.53 3.52 2.90
N ARG A 343 -43.68 3.91 2.35
CA ARG A 343 -43.91 3.99 0.89
C ARG A 343 -43.06 5.14 0.28
N PRO A 344 -42.55 4.98 -0.96
CA PRO A 344 -41.92 6.07 -1.69
C PRO A 344 -42.99 7.06 -2.18
N ASN A 345 -42.76 8.36 -1.98
CA ASN A 345 -43.68 9.42 -2.38
C ASN A 345 -43.24 10.01 -3.74
N PHE A 346 -44.05 9.82 -4.78
CA PHE A 346 -43.87 10.46 -6.08
C PHE A 346 -44.88 11.60 -6.23
N GLY A 347 -44.36 12.82 -6.49
CA GLY A 347 -45.08 13.91 -7.15
C GLY A 347 -45.91 14.84 -6.25
N ASN A 348 -45.67 16.15 -6.40
CA ASN A 348 -46.72 17.17 -6.44
C ASN A 348 -46.22 18.36 -7.28
N VAL A 349 -46.64 18.36 -8.55
CA VAL A 349 -46.66 19.52 -9.44
C VAL A 349 -47.74 20.47 -8.93
N PRO A 350 -47.49 21.78 -8.77
CA PRO A 350 -48.56 22.71 -8.43
C PRO A 350 -49.42 23.04 -9.66
N ALA A 351 -50.74 22.96 -9.48
CA ALA A 351 -51.75 23.32 -10.46
C ALA A 351 -51.88 24.84 -10.62
N ALA A 352 -52.26 25.23 -11.84
CA ALA A 352 -52.46 26.61 -12.27
C ALA A 352 -53.48 27.41 -11.46
N LYS A 353 -53.23 28.72 -11.37
CA LYS A 353 -54.25 29.77 -11.42
C LYS A 353 -53.79 30.87 -12.35
#